data_AF-A0A1G2ZBW0-F1
#
_entry.id   AF-A0A1G2ZBW0-F1
#
_cell.length_a   1.000
_cell.length_b   1.000
_cell.length_c   1.000
_cell.angle_alpha   90.00
_cell.angle_beta   90.00
_cell.angle_gamma   90.00
#
_symmetry.space_group_name_H-M   'P 1'
#
loop_
_entity.id
_entity.type
_entity.pdbx_description
1 polymer ?
#
loop_
_entity_poly.entity_id
_entity_poly.type
_entity_poly.pdbx_seq_one_letter_code
_entity_poly.pdbx_strand_id
1 'polypeptide(L)'
;MLLVDDDREIVESLRGALEAHGYAIIVARDGNQGLAMAEREDPDLVILDMMMPKRSGFLVLERLRRTRPVPLRVIMITANEGSRHKAYAEMLGVDDYIRKPFAMDRLIDSVNRLLA
;
A
#
# COMPACT_ATOMS: atom_id res chain seq x y z
N MET A 1 -4.64 5.55 8.02
CA MET A 1 -3.98 4.71 6.98
C MET A 1 -3.89 5.47 5.66
N LEU A 2 -2.86 5.20 4.86
CA LEU A 2 -2.69 5.78 3.53
C LEU A 2 -2.94 4.72 2.44
N LEU A 3 -3.86 5.02 1.52
CA LEU A 3 -4.09 4.22 0.32
C LEU A 3 -3.49 4.94 -0.90
N VAL A 4 -2.63 4.25 -1.65
CA VAL A 4 -1.94 4.78 -2.82
C VAL A 4 -2.23 3.89 -4.03
N ASP A 5 -3.13 4.33 -4.89
CA ASP A 5 -3.52 3.63 -6.13
C ASP A 5 -4.08 4.66 -7.13
N ASP A 6 -3.68 4.57 -8.40
CA ASP A 6 -4.09 5.51 -9.45
C ASP A 6 -5.42 5.15 -10.12
N ASP A 7 -5.98 3.98 -9.83
CA ASP A 7 -7.30 3.54 -10.28
C ASP A 7 -8.40 4.10 -9.37
N ARG A 8 -9.42 4.75 -9.96
CA ARG A 8 -10.51 5.41 -9.18
C ARG A 8 -11.43 4.39 -8.54
N GLU A 9 -11.80 3.37 -9.30
CA GLU A 9 -12.78 2.37 -8.89
C GLU A 9 -12.20 1.49 -7.78
N ILE A 10 -10.93 1.10 -7.92
CA ILE A 10 -10.23 0.34 -6.87
C ILE A 10 -10.13 1.16 -5.59
N VAL A 11 -9.74 2.44 -5.69
CA VAL A 11 -9.63 3.31 -4.51
C VAL A 11 -10.97 3.48 -3.82
N GLU A 12 -12.06 3.76 -4.54
CA GLU A 12 -13.38 3.94 -3.96
C GLU A 12 -13.88 2.66 -3.28
N SER A 13 -13.68 1.51 -3.92
CA SER A 13 -14.05 0.20 -3.37
C SER A 13 -13.26 -0.13 -2.09
N LEU A 14 -11.93 -0.02 -2.13
CA LEU A 14 -11.08 -0.29 -0.98
C LEU A 14 -11.33 0.67 0.17
N ARG A 15 -11.47 1.97 -0.14
CA ARG A 15 -11.77 3.00 0.85
C ARG A 15 -13.10 2.72 1.55
N GLY A 16 -14.17 2.47 0.79
CA GLY A 16 -15.49 2.19 1.36
C GLY A 16 -15.48 0.96 2.26
N ALA A 17 -14.80 -0.11 1.84
CA ALA A 17 -14.66 -1.32 2.67
C ALA A 17 -13.87 -1.06 3.96
N LEU A 18 -12.73 -0.36 3.88
CA LEU A 18 -11.90 -0.07 5.04
C LEU A 18 -12.57 0.91 6.02
N GLU A 19 -13.24 1.95 5.51
CA GLU A 19 -14.00 2.90 6.33
C GLU A 19 -15.17 2.21 7.04
N ALA A 20 -15.84 1.24 6.39
CA ALA A 20 -16.88 0.42 7.03
C ALA A 20 -16.34 -0.46 8.18
N HIS A 21 -15.04 -0.75 8.19
CA HIS A 21 -14.34 -1.43 9.29
C HIS A 21 -13.74 -0.45 10.33
N GLY A 22 -14.07 0.84 10.24
CA GLY A 22 -13.67 1.86 11.21
C GLY A 22 -12.31 2.50 10.96
N TYR A 23 -11.66 2.24 9.84
CA TYR A 23 -10.37 2.85 9.52
C TYR A 23 -10.51 4.23 8.87
N ALA A 24 -9.73 5.20 9.35
CA ALA A 24 -9.57 6.49 8.69
C ALA A 24 -8.59 6.36 7.51
N ILE A 25 -9.07 6.64 6.29
CA ILE A 25 -8.29 6.49 5.06
C ILE A 25 -8.01 7.86 4.43
N ILE A 26 -6.73 8.15 4.20
CA ILE A 26 -6.29 9.22 3.30
C ILE A 26 -5.81 8.59 1.99
N VAL A 27 -6.03 9.29 0.87
CA VAL A 27 -5.80 8.75 -0.48
C VAL A 27 -4.74 9.56 -1.21
N ALA A 28 -3.79 8.85 -1.81
CA ALA A 28 -2.91 9.37 -2.84
C ALA A 28 -3.18 8.66 -4.18
N ARG A 29 -3.09 9.42 -5.28
CA ARG A 29 -3.43 8.98 -6.64
C ARG A 29 -2.22 8.69 -7.52
N ASP A 30 -1.02 8.83 -6.95
CA ASP A 30 0.23 8.42 -7.55
C ASP A 30 1.34 8.31 -6.49
N GLY A 31 2.46 7.68 -6.86
CA GLY A 31 3.56 7.46 -5.93
C GLY A 31 4.28 8.72 -5.42
N ASN A 32 4.24 9.85 -6.14
CA ASN A 32 4.82 11.10 -5.63
C ASN A 32 3.95 11.68 -4.52
N GLN A 33 2.63 11.72 -4.76
CA GLN A 33 1.67 12.11 -3.73
C GLN A 33 1.73 11.15 -2.54
N GLY A 34 1.85 9.84 -2.78
CA GLY A 34 1.95 8.83 -1.74
C GLY A 34 3.15 9.05 -0.82
N LEU A 35 4.32 9.36 -1.39
CA LEU A 35 5.51 9.69 -0.58
C LEU A 35 5.35 10.97 0.22
N ALA A 36 4.86 12.04 -0.39
CA ALA A 36 4.66 13.31 0.30
C ALA A 36 3.66 13.17 1.45
N MET A 37 2.58 12.39 1.26
CA MET A 37 1.58 12.14 2.31
C MET A 37 2.10 11.18 3.38
N ALA A 38 2.89 10.17 3.04
CA ALA A 38 3.51 9.28 4.02
C ALA A 38 4.53 10.00 4.93
N GLU A 39 5.20 11.04 4.41
CA GLU A 39 6.09 11.90 5.19
C GLU A 39 5.31 12.92 6.04
N ARG A 40 4.22 13.50 5.52
CA ARG A 40 3.46 14.56 6.19
C ARG A 40 2.46 14.06 7.24
N GLU A 41 1.77 12.97 6.94
CA GLU A 41 0.61 12.49 7.73
C GLU A 41 0.97 11.34 8.68
N ASP A 42 2.18 10.80 8.55
CA ASP A 42 2.72 9.71 9.36
C ASP A 42 1.75 8.53 9.62
N PRO A 43 1.22 7.88 8.56
CA PRO A 43 0.17 6.88 8.71
C PRO A 43 0.68 5.58 9.36
N ASP A 44 -0.15 4.92 10.16
CA ASP A 44 0.22 3.63 10.80
C ASP A 44 0.51 2.50 9.80
N LEU A 45 -0.13 2.56 8.63
CA LEU A 45 -0.03 1.60 7.54
C LEU A 45 -0.28 2.25 6.18
N VAL A 46 0.47 1.79 5.18
CA VAL A 46 0.33 2.14 3.76
C VAL A 46 -0.14 0.94 2.96
N ILE A 47 -1.24 1.09 2.22
CA ILE A 47 -1.66 0.17 1.18
C ILE A 47 -1.20 0.77 -0.15
N LEU A 48 -0.36 0.06 -0.89
CA LEU A 48 0.39 0.60 -2.03
C LEU A 48 0.21 -0.26 -3.26
N ASP A 49 -0.37 0.31 -4.32
CA ASP A 49 -0.37 -0.34 -5.62
C ASP A 49 1.04 -0.33 -6.23
N MET A 50 1.43 -1.46 -6.81
CA MET A 50 2.74 -1.62 -7.43
C MET A 50 2.85 -0.89 -8.78
N MET A 51 1.77 -0.86 -9.54
CA MET A 51 1.74 -0.57 -10.98
C MET A 51 1.07 0.77 -11.25
N MET A 52 1.77 1.86 -10.95
CA MET A 52 1.31 3.23 -11.22
C MET A 52 2.14 3.91 -12.33
N PRO A 53 1.52 4.77 -13.18
CA PRO A 53 2.16 5.35 -14.37
C PRO A 53 3.23 6.41 -14.08
N LYS A 54 3.13 7.16 -12.97
CA LYS A 54 4.06 8.26 -12.65
C LYS A 54 5.29 7.79 -11.87
N ARG A 55 5.06 7.19 -10.71
CA ARG A 55 6.10 6.59 -9.86
C ARG A 55 5.56 5.26 -9.38
N SER A 56 6.24 4.17 -9.78
CA SER A 56 5.88 2.82 -9.36
C SER A 56 5.93 2.68 -7.84
N GLY A 57 5.06 1.83 -7.30
CA GLY A 57 5.06 1.46 -5.89
C GLY A 57 6.40 0.93 -5.39
N PHE A 58 7.23 0.32 -6.26
CA PHE A 58 8.57 -0.10 -5.85
C PHE A 58 9.46 1.05 -5.40
N LEU A 59 9.48 2.14 -6.18
CA LEU A 59 10.27 3.32 -5.87
C LEU A 59 9.74 4.02 -4.62
N VAL A 60 8.43 3.91 -4.37
CA VAL A 60 7.80 4.39 -3.13
C VAL A 60 8.29 3.56 -1.94
N LEU A 61 8.17 2.24 -1.99
CA LEU A 61 8.63 1.35 -0.92
C LEU A 61 10.13 1.51 -0.63
N GLU A 62 10.97 1.52 -1.66
CA GLU A 62 12.42 1.70 -1.52
C GLU A 62 12.76 3.04 -0.83
N ARG A 63 12.08 4.12 -1.23
CA ARG A 63 12.27 5.43 -0.61
C ARG A 63 11.82 5.43 0.85
N LEU A 64 10.64 4.89 1.16
CA LEU A 64 10.13 4.81 2.54
C LEU A 64 11.06 4.01 3.46
N ARG A 65 11.66 2.93 2.95
CA ARG A 65 12.61 2.09 3.71
C ARG A 65 13.95 2.78 3.94
N ARG A 66 14.38 3.68 3.04
CA ARG A 66 15.64 4.42 3.18
C ARG A 66 15.55 5.66 4.04
N THR A 67 14.39 6.32 4.09
CA THR A 67 14.27 7.68 4.65
C THR A 67 13.81 7.72 6.08
N ARG A 68 13.17 6.64 6.54
CA ARG A 68 12.53 6.63 7.84
C ARG A 68 13.37 5.82 8.83
N PRO A 69 13.63 6.34 10.04
CA PRO A 69 14.33 5.59 11.07
C PRO A 69 13.47 4.40 11.55
N VAL A 70 12.15 4.56 11.56
CA VAL A 70 11.18 3.50 11.85
C VAL A 70 10.44 3.15 10.54
N PRO A 71 10.54 1.90 10.05
CA PRO A 71 9.83 1.47 8.85
C PRO A 71 8.31 1.57 9.02
N LEU A 72 7.63 2.18 8.04
CA LEU A 72 6.17 2.12 7.96
C LEU A 72 5.71 0.71 7.59
N ARG A 73 4.57 0.27 8.10
CA ARG A 73 3.92 -0.96 7.67
C ARG A 73 3.40 -0.76 6.24
N VAL A 74 3.79 -1.63 5.31
CA VAL A 74 3.39 -1.55 3.90
C VAL A 74 2.79 -2.87 3.44
N ILE A 75 1.54 -2.80 3.00
CA ILE A 75 0.89 -3.84 2.21
C ILE A 75 1.00 -3.43 0.76
N MET A 76 1.66 -4.23 -0.08
CA MET A 76 1.60 -4.00 -1.52
C MET A 76 0.46 -4.78 -2.16
N ILE A 77 -0.22 -4.13 -3.10
CA ILE A 77 -1.24 -4.73 -3.94
C ILE A 77 -0.77 -4.67 -5.40
N THR A 78 -0.99 -5.73 -6.18
CA THR A 78 -0.51 -5.77 -7.57
C THR A 78 -1.31 -6.71 -8.46
N ALA A 79 -1.47 -6.37 -9.74
CA ALA A 79 -1.95 -7.28 -10.78
C ALA A 79 -0.82 -8.13 -11.40
N ASN A 80 0.43 -7.92 -11.00
CA ASN A 80 1.59 -8.58 -11.57
C ASN A 80 1.71 -10.03 -11.06
N GLU A 81 1.89 -10.98 -11.98
CA GLU A 81 2.06 -12.40 -11.67
C GLU A 81 3.54 -12.83 -11.54
N GLY A 82 4.48 -11.93 -11.82
CA GLY A 82 5.91 -12.23 -11.84
C GLY A 82 6.51 -12.41 -10.45
N SER A 83 7.04 -13.62 -10.19
CA SER A 83 7.72 -13.97 -8.92
C SER A 83 8.89 -13.05 -8.54
N ARG A 84 9.59 -12.46 -9.53
CA ARG A 84 10.71 -11.53 -9.31
C ARG A 84 10.29 -10.26 -8.56
N HIS A 85 9.11 -9.72 -8.87
CA HIS A 85 8.60 -8.51 -8.25
C HIS A 85 8.22 -8.74 -6.79
N LYS A 86 7.63 -9.90 -6.49
CA LYS A 86 7.36 -10.34 -5.11
C LYS A 86 8.67 -10.50 -4.32
N ALA A 87 9.62 -11.27 -4.84
CA ALA A 87 10.91 -11.48 -4.18
C ALA A 87 11.66 -10.17 -3.91
N TYR A 88 11.62 -9.22 -4.85
CA TYR A 88 12.24 -7.91 -4.67
C TYR A 88 11.54 -7.09 -3.57
N ALA A 89 10.20 -7.14 -3.48
CA ALA A 89 9.47 -6.47 -2.42
C ALA A 89 9.75 -7.06 -1.03
N GLU A 90 9.83 -8.39 -0.95
CA GLU A 90 10.21 -9.11 0.27
C GLU A 90 11.63 -8.73 0.71
N MET A 91 12.57 -8.61 -0.24
CA MET A 91 13.94 -8.13 0.03
C MET A 91 13.97 -6.69 0.57
N LEU A 92 13.03 -5.83 0.15
CA LEU A 92 12.86 -4.48 0.69
C LEU A 92 12.14 -4.46 2.05
N GLY A 93 11.68 -5.62 2.55
CA GLY A 93 10.98 -5.75 3.82
C GLY A 93 9.54 -5.26 3.76
N VAL A 94 8.80 -5.58 2.69
CA VAL A 94 7.33 -5.39 2.65
C VAL A 94 6.65 -6.26 3.71
N ASP A 95 5.57 -5.78 4.33
CA ASP A 95 4.89 -6.46 5.44
C ASP A 95 3.80 -7.44 4.97
N ASP A 96 3.21 -7.18 3.80
CA ASP A 96 2.40 -8.15 3.04
C ASP A 96 2.38 -7.83 1.55
N TYR A 97 2.11 -8.86 0.74
CA TYR A 97 2.03 -8.80 -0.71
C TYR A 97 0.75 -9.48 -1.22
N ILE A 98 -0.16 -8.68 -1.76
CA ILE A 98 -1.49 -9.09 -2.23
C ILE A 98 -1.54 -9.07 -3.75
N ARG A 99 -1.98 -10.19 -4.34
CA ARG A 99 -2.24 -10.26 -5.77
C ARG A 99 -3.71 -9.95 -6.08
N LYS A 100 -3.96 -9.06 -7.03
CA LYS A 100 -5.24 -8.81 -7.69
C LYS A 100 -5.55 -9.96 -8.68
N PRO A 101 -6.80 -10.46 -8.76
CA PRO A 101 -7.92 -10.17 -7.87
C PRO A 101 -7.77 -10.87 -6.50
N PHE A 102 -8.28 -10.25 -5.44
CA PHE A 102 -8.33 -10.81 -4.09
C PHE A 102 -9.71 -10.59 -3.46
N ALA A 103 -10.08 -11.45 -2.51
CA ALA A 103 -11.24 -11.23 -1.67
C ALA A 103 -10.98 -10.07 -0.69
N MET A 104 -11.96 -9.21 -0.45
CA MET A 104 -11.79 -8.05 0.45
C MET A 104 -11.35 -8.47 1.85
N ASP A 105 -11.92 -9.56 2.37
CA ASP A 105 -11.57 -10.13 3.68
C ASP A 105 -10.06 -10.42 3.79
N ARG A 106 -9.41 -10.87 2.70
CA ARG A 106 -7.95 -11.12 2.69
C ARG A 106 -7.12 -9.84 2.84
N LEU A 107 -7.64 -8.68 2.42
CA LEU A 107 -6.98 -7.40 2.69
C LEU A 107 -7.25 -6.97 4.14
N ILE A 108 -8.50 -7.05 4.59
CA ILE A 108 -8.90 -6.69 5.95
C ILE A 108 -8.13 -7.50 7.00
N ASP A 109 -7.99 -8.81 6.81
CA ASP A 109 -7.22 -9.68 7.68
C ASP A 109 -5.75 -9.26 7.77
N SER A 110 -5.14 -8.85 6.65
CA SER A 110 -3.77 -8.35 6.67
C SER A 110 -3.65 -6.99 7.36
N VAL A 111 -4.63 -6.12 7.19
CA VAL A 111 -4.66 -4.81 7.88
C VAL A 111 -4.78 -5.03 9.38
N ASN A 112 -5.74 -5.85 9.82
CA ASN A 112 -5.93 -6.23 11.22
C ASN A 112 -4.65 -6.81 11.83
N ARG A 113 -4.03 -7.79 11.17
CA ARG A 113 -2.79 -8.43 11.63
C ARG A 113 -1.64 -7.44 11.82
N LEU A 114 -1.56 -6.41 11.00
CA LEU A 114 -0.46 -5.45 11.03
C LEU A 114 -0.70 -4.29 12.01
N LEU A 115 -1.96 -3.97 12.32
CA LEU A 115 -2.35 -2.89 13.25
C LEU A 115 -2.71 -3.37 14.67
N ALA A 116 -2.74 -4.68 14.90
CA ALA A 116 -2.96 -5.29 16.20
C ALA A 116 -1.79 -5.08 17.19
#